data_AF-A0A1B6H0E5-F1
#
_entry.id   AF-A0A1B6H0E5-F1
#
_cell.length_a   1.000
_cell.length_b   1.000
_cell.length_c   1.000
_cell.angle_alpha   90.00
_cell.angle_beta   90.00
_cell.angle_gamma   90.00
#
_symmetry.space_group_name_H-M   'P 1'
#
loop_
_entity.id
_entity.type
_entity.pdbx_description
1 polymer ?
#
loop_
_entity_poly.entity_id
_entity_poly.type
_entity_poly.pdbx_seq_one_letter_code
_entity_poly.pdbx_strand_id
1 'polypeptide(L)'
;MSERKCFNKNYNNSIEKLQKGKKILEDLHVSMKNADLARQKIINKIEKIRSKENKLKKIQAEEAIDLTMHIDGEIHWKNYYHIQIKSREKRGEEIKKFRRLTLLRLQSTLGANLELLKNILSIYGINSSIDYTTVKNDVIKLIKRDYIETDQLFNYVIQLRDELEALQEKVFNLINDTDDKLNEYDDNLFTKEKDLYDLEHRKDILMESEFNVADDLMRCTRDMNRVYKGIENLVDICKADVSPLLDMLGDKSTVTSFNFLLFLQALESRINLLMGSVPKISFQISDRFKPSKKVGNRKESGVTIVEDRVTISLPCPICYGSIQNRKSTLVIL
;
A
#
# COMPACT_ATOMS: atom_id res chain seq x y z
N MET A 1 14.21 81.94 28.02
CA MET A 1 13.01 81.09 27.78
C MET A 1 12.86 80.57 26.33
N SER A 2 13.49 81.19 25.31
CA SER A 2 13.34 80.79 23.89
C SER A 2 14.02 79.45 23.54
N GLU A 3 15.25 79.23 24.00
CA GLU A 3 16.03 78.02 23.66
C GLU A 3 15.40 76.73 24.16
N ARG A 4 14.83 76.74 25.37
CA ARG A 4 14.15 75.57 25.96
C ARG A 4 12.92 75.14 25.15
N LYS A 5 12.18 76.12 24.59
CA LYS A 5 11.06 75.84 23.69
C LYS A 5 11.54 75.26 22.35
N CYS A 6 12.65 75.79 21.81
CA CYS A 6 13.25 75.27 20.58
C CYS A 6 13.79 73.84 20.76
N PHE A 7 14.48 73.57 21.87
CA PHE A 7 14.96 72.23 22.22
C PHE A 7 13.80 71.24 22.37
N ASN A 8 12.76 71.58 23.14
CA ASN A 8 11.59 70.70 23.30
C ASN A 8 10.89 70.42 21.96
N LYS A 9 10.82 71.41 21.06
CA LYS A 9 10.28 71.22 19.72
C LYS A 9 11.11 70.24 18.89
N ASN A 10 12.44 70.38 18.89
CA ASN A 10 13.34 69.48 18.17
C ASN A 10 13.36 68.06 18.77
N TYR A 11 13.27 67.96 20.10
CA TYR A 11 13.17 66.70 20.83
C TYR A 11 11.86 65.96 20.48
N ASN A 12 10.72 66.66 20.54
CA ASN A 12 9.43 66.08 20.15
C ASN A 12 9.39 65.67 18.67
N ASN A 13 9.94 66.49 17.77
CA ASN A 13 10.09 66.12 16.36
C ASN A 13 10.95 64.85 16.16
N SER A 14 11.99 64.68 16.99
CA SER A 14 12.85 63.49 16.95
C SER A 14 12.12 62.25 17.47
N ILE A 15 11.34 62.39 18.55
CA ILE A 15 10.46 61.33 19.06
C ILE A 15 9.44 60.93 18.00
N GLU A 16 8.78 61.88 17.34
CA GLU A 16 7.80 61.57 16.28
C GLU A 16 8.45 60.82 15.11
N LYS A 17 9.66 61.22 14.69
CA LYS A 17 10.41 60.50 13.65
C LYS A 17 10.74 59.07 14.07
N LEU A 18 11.16 58.86 15.33
CA LEU A 18 11.43 57.52 15.85
C LEU A 18 10.17 56.67 15.95
N GLN A 19 9.04 57.24 16.36
CA GLN A 19 7.75 56.54 16.40
C GLN A 19 7.27 56.16 15.00
N LYS A 20 7.42 57.05 14.01
CA LYS A 20 7.14 56.75 12.61
C LYS A 20 8.06 55.65 12.08
N GLY A 21 9.36 55.74 12.35
CA GLY A 21 10.34 54.73 11.98
C GLY A 21 10.02 53.35 12.58
N LYS A 22 9.63 53.31 13.86
CA LYS A 22 9.19 52.08 14.54
C LYS A 22 7.97 51.46 13.85
N LYS A 23 6.94 52.25 13.54
CA LYS A 23 5.76 51.75 12.82
C LYS A 23 6.12 51.17 11.45
N ILE A 24 6.97 51.86 10.69
CA ILE A 24 7.43 51.36 9.39
C ILE A 24 8.16 50.02 9.54
N LEU A 25 9.03 49.89 10.55
CA LEU A 25 9.72 48.63 10.82
C LEU A 25 8.76 47.50 11.23
N GLU A 26 7.75 47.80 12.04
CA GLU A 26 6.71 46.83 12.42
C GLU A 26 5.90 46.38 11.20
N ASP A 27 5.49 47.30 10.33
CA ASP A 27 4.76 47.00 9.10
C ASP A 27 5.60 46.16 8.13
N LEU A 28 6.89 46.49 7.98
CA LEU A 28 7.84 45.71 7.18
C LEU A 28 8.01 44.30 7.76
N HIS A 29 8.10 44.16 9.07
CA HIS A 29 8.23 42.86 9.72
C HIS A 29 6.99 41.99 9.49
N VAL A 30 5.78 42.55 9.62
CA VAL A 30 4.54 41.84 9.31
C VAL A 30 4.47 41.46 7.84
N SER A 31 4.85 42.36 6.94
CA SER A 31 4.92 42.09 5.50
C SER A 31 5.86 40.93 5.17
N MET A 32 7.08 40.93 5.73
CA MET A 32 8.04 39.84 5.57
C MET A 32 7.49 38.50 6.08
N LYS A 33 6.88 38.50 7.28
CA LYS A 33 6.28 37.29 7.86
C LYS A 33 5.16 36.72 6.98
N ASN A 34 4.33 37.58 6.40
CA ASN A 34 3.28 37.17 5.48
C ASN A 34 3.84 36.61 4.17
N ALA A 35 4.89 37.22 3.64
CA ALA A 35 5.59 36.73 2.45
C ALA A 35 6.23 35.35 2.70
N ASP A 36 6.86 35.15 3.86
CA ASP A 36 7.44 33.87 4.25
C ASP A 36 6.37 32.77 4.40
N LEU A 37 5.24 33.09 5.01
CA LEU A 37 4.10 32.16 5.09
C LEU A 37 3.55 31.79 3.70
N ALA A 38 3.45 32.76 2.79
CA ALA A 38 3.03 32.50 1.41
C ALA A 38 4.05 31.61 0.67
N ARG A 39 5.34 31.87 0.85
CA ARG A 39 6.44 31.06 0.29
C ARG A 39 6.38 29.63 0.81
N GLN A 40 6.21 29.42 2.12
CA GLN A 40 6.09 28.08 2.72
C GLN A 40 4.89 27.31 2.14
N LYS A 41 3.73 27.96 1.97
CA LYS A 41 2.56 27.32 1.34
C LYS A 41 2.86 26.84 -0.09
N ILE A 42 3.58 27.64 -0.87
CA ILE A 42 3.98 27.28 -2.24
C ILE A 42 4.96 26.11 -2.24
N ILE A 43 5.98 26.14 -1.37
CA ILE A 43 6.97 25.07 -1.23
C ILE A 43 6.26 23.74 -0.89
N ASN A 44 5.38 23.75 0.12
CA ASN A 44 4.61 22.56 0.51
C ASN A 44 3.75 22.03 -0.65
N LYS A 45 3.20 22.93 -1.49
CA LYS A 45 2.43 22.53 -2.67
C LYS A 45 3.32 21.90 -3.74
N ILE A 46 4.51 22.44 -3.97
CA ILE A 46 5.50 21.88 -4.91
C ILE A 46 5.95 20.49 -4.45
N GLU A 47 6.24 20.32 -3.15
CA GLU A 47 6.62 19.03 -2.58
C GLU A 47 5.52 17.99 -2.72
N LYS A 48 4.26 18.36 -2.47
CA LYS A 48 3.12 17.48 -2.70
C LYS A 48 3.03 17.05 -4.16
N ILE A 49 3.20 17.97 -5.11
CA ILE A 49 3.18 17.66 -6.55
C ILE A 49 4.34 16.72 -6.91
N ARG A 50 5.57 17.02 -6.46
CA ARG A 50 6.74 16.15 -6.69
C ARG A 50 6.54 14.75 -6.12
N SER A 51 5.97 14.63 -4.92
CA SER A 51 5.68 13.33 -4.31
C SER A 51 4.69 12.52 -5.14
N LYS A 52 3.64 13.16 -5.67
CA LYS A 52 2.65 12.51 -6.54
C LYS A 52 3.26 12.09 -7.87
N GLU A 53 4.05 12.97 -8.48
CA GLU A 53 4.74 12.68 -9.75
C GLU A 53 5.72 11.50 -9.59
N ASN A 54 6.49 11.46 -8.51
CA ASN A 54 7.40 10.34 -8.23
C ASN A 54 6.64 9.03 -8.01
N LYS A 55 5.48 9.06 -7.33
CA LYS A 55 4.63 7.87 -7.19
C LYS A 55 4.10 7.39 -8.54
N LEU A 56 3.60 8.29 -9.38
CA LEU A 56 3.14 7.95 -10.73
C LEU A 56 4.25 7.39 -11.61
N LYS A 57 5.46 7.96 -11.55
CA LYS A 57 6.62 7.44 -12.29
C LYS A 57 7.00 6.02 -11.86
N LYS A 58 6.88 5.69 -10.58
CA LYS A 58 7.13 4.32 -10.09
C LYS A 58 6.10 3.34 -10.65
N ILE A 59 4.81 3.70 -10.54
CA ILE A 59 3.72 2.87 -11.10
C ILE A 59 3.90 2.67 -12.60
N GLN A 60 4.20 3.74 -13.36
CA GLN A 60 4.45 3.65 -14.80
C GLN A 60 5.67 2.77 -15.14
N ALA A 61 6.71 2.78 -14.30
CA ALA A 61 7.87 1.93 -14.51
C ALA A 61 7.55 0.45 -14.23
N GLU A 62 6.76 0.17 -13.19
CA GLU A 62 6.26 -1.16 -12.87
C GLU A 62 5.36 -1.70 -14.00
N GLU A 63 4.38 -0.91 -14.45
CA GLU A 63 3.52 -1.24 -15.59
C GLU A 63 4.33 -1.50 -16.88
N ALA A 64 5.38 -0.72 -17.12
CA ALA A 64 6.25 -0.92 -18.28
C ALA A 64 7.03 -2.25 -18.20
N ILE A 65 7.53 -2.61 -17.01
CA ILE A 65 8.21 -3.89 -16.79
C ILE A 65 7.23 -5.05 -17.05
N ASP A 66 6.03 -4.98 -16.47
CA ASP A 66 5.01 -6.01 -16.65
C ASP A 66 4.63 -6.22 -18.13
N LEU A 67 4.45 -5.11 -18.85
CA LEU A 67 4.18 -5.16 -20.30
C LEU A 67 5.33 -5.78 -21.08
N THR A 68 6.58 -5.43 -20.75
CA THR A 68 7.74 -6.05 -21.40
C THR A 68 7.84 -7.54 -21.13
N MET A 69 7.59 -7.97 -19.89
CA MET A 69 7.57 -9.39 -19.54
C MET A 69 6.47 -10.15 -20.28
N HIS A 70 5.30 -9.54 -20.46
CA HIS A 70 4.20 -10.12 -21.22
C HIS A 70 4.57 -10.29 -22.70
N ILE A 71 5.12 -9.25 -23.33
CA ILE A 71 5.56 -9.28 -24.73
C ILE A 71 6.66 -10.32 -24.93
N ASP A 72 7.65 -10.37 -24.04
CA ASP A 72 8.73 -11.36 -24.10
C ASP A 72 8.16 -12.79 -23.98
N GLY A 73 7.19 -13.00 -23.09
CA GLY A 73 6.45 -14.26 -22.98
C GLY A 73 5.77 -14.65 -24.30
N GLU A 74 5.06 -13.74 -24.94
CA GLU A 74 4.42 -13.99 -26.25
C GLU A 74 5.43 -14.31 -27.34
N ILE A 75 6.57 -13.61 -27.38
CA ILE A 75 7.65 -13.86 -28.33
C ILE A 75 8.24 -15.26 -28.10
N HIS A 76 8.48 -15.64 -26.84
CA HIS A 76 8.96 -16.97 -26.48
C HIS A 76 7.99 -18.06 -26.94
N TRP A 77 6.69 -17.89 -26.70
CA TRP A 77 5.67 -18.84 -27.15
C TRP A 77 5.62 -18.95 -28.68
N LYS A 78 5.61 -17.82 -29.38
CA LYS A 78 5.63 -17.80 -30.85
C LYS A 78 6.85 -18.53 -31.41
N ASN A 79 8.03 -18.30 -30.83
CA ASN A 79 9.26 -18.97 -31.21
C ASN A 79 9.20 -20.48 -30.93
N TYR A 80 8.67 -20.88 -29.76
CA TYR A 80 8.47 -22.28 -29.42
C TYR A 80 7.55 -22.98 -30.44
N TYR A 81 6.39 -22.40 -30.74
CA TYR A 81 5.48 -22.95 -31.74
C TYR A 81 6.13 -23.05 -33.12
N HIS A 82 6.88 -22.02 -33.55
CA HIS A 82 7.59 -22.05 -34.82
C HIS A 82 8.61 -23.19 -34.90
N ILE A 83 9.39 -23.40 -33.83
CA ILE A 83 10.35 -24.51 -33.74
C ILE A 83 9.64 -25.86 -33.78
N GLN A 84 8.54 -26.01 -33.04
CA GLN A 84 7.76 -27.24 -33.00
C GLN A 84 7.15 -27.58 -34.36
N ILE A 85 6.56 -26.61 -35.05
CA ILE A 85 5.99 -26.78 -36.40
C ILE A 85 7.09 -27.22 -37.37
N LYS A 86 8.23 -26.52 -37.40
CA LYS A 86 9.38 -26.88 -38.25
C LYS A 86 9.94 -28.27 -37.94
N SER A 87 9.98 -28.67 -36.67
CA SER A 87 10.43 -30.00 -36.26
C SER A 87 9.49 -31.09 -36.78
N ARG A 88 8.18 -30.86 -36.68
CA ARG A 88 7.14 -31.78 -37.21
C ARG A 88 7.23 -31.91 -38.73
N GLU A 89 7.43 -30.79 -39.44
CA GLU A 89 7.61 -30.78 -40.90
C GLU A 89 8.84 -31.61 -41.32
N LYS A 90 10.01 -31.37 -40.69
CA LYS A 90 11.23 -32.14 -40.95
C LYS A 90 11.03 -33.64 -40.70
N ARG A 91 10.42 -34.00 -39.57
CA ARG A 91 10.11 -35.40 -39.25
C ARG A 91 9.19 -36.03 -40.30
N GLY A 92 8.18 -35.28 -40.77
CA GLY A 92 7.29 -35.73 -41.85
C GLY A 92 8.03 -36.00 -43.17
N GLU A 93 8.97 -35.13 -43.54
CA GLU A 93 9.83 -35.34 -44.72
C GLU A 93 10.76 -36.54 -44.56
N GLU A 94 11.37 -36.71 -43.39
CA GLU A 94 12.24 -37.85 -43.08
C GLU A 94 11.49 -39.17 -43.16
N ILE A 95 10.27 -39.25 -42.60
CA ILE A 95 9.42 -40.44 -42.70
C ILE A 95 9.09 -40.75 -44.17
N LYS A 96 8.76 -39.73 -44.98
CA LYS A 96 8.51 -39.93 -46.43
C LYS A 96 9.74 -40.46 -47.15
N LYS A 97 10.93 -39.91 -46.87
CA LYS A 97 12.21 -40.39 -47.44
C LYS A 97 12.49 -41.83 -47.02
N PHE A 98 12.32 -42.15 -45.74
CA PHE A 98 12.53 -43.49 -45.20
C PHE A 98 11.59 -44.51 -45.83
N ARG A 99 10.29 -44.20 -45.96
CA ARG A 99 9.31 -45.06 -46.65
C ARG A 99 9.72 -45.31 -48.10
N ARG A 100 10.14 -44.28 -48.84
CA ARG A 100 10.61 -44.43 -50.22
C ARG A 100 11.84 -45.34 -50.33
N LEU A 101 12.83 -45.14 -49.46
CA LEU A 101 14.04 -45.97 -49.41
C LEU A 101 13.72 -47.44 -49.06
N THR A 102 12.80 -47.65 -48.12
CA THR A 102 12.37 -49.00 -47.71
C THR A 102 11.65 -49.72 -48.83
N LEU A 103 10.76 -49.04 -49.56
CA LEU A 103 10.10 -49.61 -50.74
C LEU A 103 11.11 -50.00 -51.82
N LEU A 104 12.10 -49.14 -52.10
CA LEU A 104 13.16 -49.46 -53.08
C LEU A 104 13.99 -50.68 -52.65
N ARG A 105 14.34 -50.79 -51.36
CA ARG A 105 15.05 -51.96 -50.83
C ARG A 105 14.22 -53.24 -50.94
N LEU A 106 12.92 -53.18 -50.59
CA LEU A 106 12.00 -54.31 -50.73
C LEU A 106 11.86 -54.75 -52.19
N GLN A 107 11.78 -53.79 -53.12
CA GLN A 107 11.72 -54.09 -54.55
C GLN A 107 13.00 -54.75 -55.06
N SER A 108 14.17 -54.25 -54.64
CA SER A 108 15.47 -54.82 -55.00
C SER A 108 15.66 -56.23 -54.43
N THR A 109 15.30 -56.45 -53.16
CA THR A 109 15.38 -57.78 -52.52
C THR A 109 14.39 -58.77 -53.13
N LEU A 110 13.16 -58.34 -53.44
CA LEU A 110 12.20 -59.16 -54.17
C LEU A 110 12.73 -59.55 -55.55
N GLY A 111 13.31 -58.59 -56.29
CA GLY A 111 13.95 -58.86 -57.58
C GLY A 111 15.06 -59.90 -57.49
N ALA A 112 15.99 -59.71 -56.54
CA ALA A 112 17.09 -60.64 -56.29
C ALA A 112 16.59 -62.04 -55.88
N ASN A 113 15.57 -62.11 -55.02
CA ASN A 113 14.97 -63.38 -54.59
C ASN A 113 14.26 -64.10 -55.73
N LEU A 114 13.55 -63.38 -56.61
CA LEU A 114 12.93 -63.95 -57.80
C LEU A 114 13.98 -64.46 -58.80
N GLU A 115 15.09 -63.76 -58.93
CA GLU A 115 16.21 -64.17 -59.79
C GLU A 115 16.93 -65.40 -59.22
N LEU A 116 17.17 -65.44 -57.91
CA LEU A 116 17.68 -66.63 -57.23
C LEU A 116 16.74 -67.82 -57.37
N LEU A 117 15.42 -67.63 -57.19
CA LEU A 117 14.43 -68.67 -57.42
C LEU A 117 14.46 -69.18 -58.86
N LYS A 118 14.51 -68.29 -59.86
CA LYS A 118 14.64 -68.68 -61.26
C LYS A 118 15.93 -69.47 -61.52
N ASN A 119 17.05 -69.04 -60.94
CA ASN A 119 18.34 -69.70 -61.11
C ASN A 119 18.35 -71.08 -60.43
N ILE A 120 17.80 -71.21 -59.22
CA ILE A 120 17.65 -72.48 -58.52
C ILE A 120 16.75 -73.43 -59.33
N LEU A 121 15.58 -72.96 -59.78
CA LEU A 121 14.66 -73.77 -60.58
C LEU A 121 15.29 -74.22 -61.91
N SER A 122 16.10 -73.37 -62.54
CA SER A 122 16.86 -73.67 -63.76
C SER A 122 17.96 -74.71 -63.54
N ILE A 123 18.78 -74.55 -62.48
CA ILE A 123 19.90 -75.45 -62.17
C ILE A 123 19.41 -76.87 -61.85
N TYR A 124 18.28 -76.99 -61.14
CA TYR A 124 17.76 -78.31 -60.77
C TYR A 124 16.88 -78.96 -61.85
N GLY A 125 16.59 -78.28 -62.97
CA GLY A 125 15.71 -78.81 -64.03
C GLY A 125 14.29 -79.11 -63.54
N ILE A 126 13.83 -78.43 -62.48
CA ILE A 126 12.58 -78.74 -61.78
C ILE A 126 11.44 -77.91 -62.36
N ASN A 127 10.58 -78.57 -63.15
CA ASN A 127 9.23 -78.10 -63.47
C ASN A 127 8.16 -78.64 -62.49
N SER A 128 8.50 -79.40 -61.45
CA SER A 128 7.54 -79.85 -60.43
C SER A 128 8.21 -80.32 -59.14
N SER A 129 7.64 -79.88 -58.01
CA SER A 129 7.70 -80.52 -56.69
C SER A 129 9.08 -80.67 -56.02
N ILE A 130 9.42 -79.68 -55.19
CA ILE A 130 10.50 -79.78 -54.20
C ILE A 130 10.01 -80.64 -53.03
N ASP A 131 10.85 -81.56 -52.56
CA ASP A 131 10.55 -82.47 -51.45
C ASP A 131 10.60 -81.72 -50.09
N TYR A 132 9.45 -81.61 -49.42
CA TYR A 132 9.17 -80.73 -48.27
C TYR A 132 9.68 -81.27 -46.91
N THR A 133 10.26 -82.46 -46.88
CA THR A 133 10.42 -83.24 -45.64
C THR A 133 11.68 -82.87 -44.83
N THR A 134 12.79 -82.54 -45.48
CA THR A 134 14.04 -82.12 -44.82
C THR A 134 14.03 -80.65 -44.39
N VAL A 135 13.48 -79.75 -45.21
CA VAL A 135 13.36 -78.31 -44.90
C VAL A 135 12.49 -78.06 -43.66
N LYS A 136 11.42 -78.85 -43.48
CA LYS A 136 10.49 -78.70 -42.36
C LYS A 136 11.17 -78.87 -41.00
N ASN A 137 12.10 -79.80 -40.86
CA ASN A 137 12.73 -80.10 -39.57
C ASN A 137 13.75 -79.04 -39.14
N ASP A 138 14.51 -78.48 -40.08
CA ASP A 138 15.49 -77.43 -39.78
C ASP A 138 14.80 -76.08 -39.52
N VAL A 139 13.72 -75.78 -40.26
CA VAL A 139 12.87 -74.60 -40.00
C VAL A 139 12.19 -74.69 -38.63
N ILE A 140 11.70 -75.87 -38.23
CA ILE A 140 11.10 -76.06 -36.89
C ILE A 140 12.13 -75.83 -35.78
N LYS A 141 13.39 -76.24 -35.95
CA LYS A 141 14.45 -76.00 -34.95
C LYS A 141 14.81 -74.52 -34.84
N LEU A 142 14.91 -73.80 -35.97
CA LEU A 142 15.14 -72.35 -35.98
C LEU A 142 13.99 -71.60 -35.31
N ILE A 143 12.74 -71.91 -35.67
CA ILE A 143 11.56 -71.29 -35.07
C ILE A 143 11.52 -71.54 -33.56
N LYS A 144 11.85 -72.76 -33.09
CA LYS A 144 11.90 -73.05 -31.65
C LYS A 144 12.98 -72.26 -30.93
N ARG A 145 14.16 -72.10 -31.53
CA ARG A 145 15.25 -71.31 -30.95
C ARG A 145 14.86 -69.83 -30.86
N ASP A 146 14.33 -69.28 -31.94
CA ASP A 146 13.93 -67.86 -32.00
C ASP A 146 12.75 -67.59 -31.06
N TYR A 147 11.85 -68.55 -30.87
CA TYR A 147 10.76 -68.47 -29.88
C TYR A 147 11.27 -68.38 -28.44
N ILE A 148 12.28 -69.17 -28.07
CA ILE A 148 12.88 -69.11 -26.73
C ILE A 148 13.56 -67.76 -26.49
N GLU A 149 14.31 -67.26 -27.48
CA GLU A 149 14.97 -65.95 -27.38
C GLU A 149 13.95 -64.82 -27.27
N THR A 150 12.87 -64.87 -28.05
CA THR A 150 11.80 -63.87 -27.98
C THR A 150 11.02 -63.92 -26.66
N ASP A 151 10.80 -65.12 -26.09
CA ASP A 151 10.17 -65.27 -24.78
C ASP A 151 11.04 -64.70 -23.64
N GLN A 152 12.36 -64.92 -23.69
CA GLN A 152 13.31 -64.32 -22.75
C GLN A 152 13.33 -62.79 -22.85
N LEU A 153 13.36 -62.25 -24.08
CA LEU A 153 13.28 -60.81 -24.31
C LEU A 153 11.95 -60.23 -23.81
N PHE A 154 10.84 -60.95 -24.00
CA PHE A 154 9.53 -60.52 -23.52
C PHE A 154 9.48 -60.45 -22.00
N ASN A 155 10.01 -61.47 -21.30
CA ASN A 155 10.13 -61.47 -19.85
C ASN A 155 11.01 -60.33 -19.33
N TYR A 156 12.12 -60.02 -20.02
CA TYR A 156 12.97 -58.88 -19.68
C TYR A 156 12.24 -57.53 -19.86
N VAL A 157 11.47 -57.38 -20.95
CA VAL A 157 10.65 -56.17 -21.18
C VAL A 157 9.56 -56.02 -20.12
N ILE A 158 8.95 -57.12 -19.66
CA ILE A 158 7.99 -57.09 -18.56
C ILE A 158 8.66 -56.60 -17.27
N GLN A 159 9.83 -57.15 -16.91
CA GLN A 159 10.56 -56.72 -15.71
C GLN A 159 10.91 -55.24 -15.76
N LEU A 160 11.40 -54.75 -16.91
CA LEU A 160 11.69 -53.33 -17.09
C LEU A 160 10.44 -52.47 -16.96
N ARG A 161 9.29 -52.93 -17.45
CA ARG A 161 8.02 -52.24 -17.30
C ARG A 161 7.62 -52.13 -15.82
N ASP A 162 7.72 -53.23 -15.08
CA ASP A 162 7.36 -53.26 -13.65
C ASP A 162 8.27 -52.31 -12.84
N GLU A 163 9.57 -52.28 -13.15
CA GLU A 163 10.50 -51.33 -12.55
C GLU A 163 10.16 -49.87 -12.89
N LEU A 164 9.72 -49.61 -14.13
CA LEU A 164 9.31 -48.29 -14.60
C LEU A 164 8.01 -47.84 -13.91
N GLU A 165 7.04 -48.75 -13.73
CA GLU A 165 5.81 -48.49 -12.98
C GLU A 165 6.12 -48.17 -11.51
N ALA A 166 7.00 -48.94 -10.87
CA ALA A 166 7.44 -48.66 -9.50
C ALA A 166 8.20 -47.33 -9.36
N LEU A 167 8.98 -46.94 -10.37
CA LEU A 167 9.63 -45.63 -10.43
C LEU A 167 8.62 -44.50 -10.62
N GLN A 168 7.62 -44.68 -11.49
CA GLN A 168 6.56 -43.70 -11.70
C GLN A 168 5.76 -43.47 -10.43
N GLU A 169 5.42 -44.53 -9.68
CA GLU A 169 4.73 -44.42 -8.40
C GLU A 169 5.56 -43.62 -7.39
N LYS A 170 6.86 -43.89 -7.28
CA LYS A 170 7.77 -43.12 -6.40
C LYS A 170 7.86 -41.65 -6.81
N VAL A 171 7.94 -41.35 -8.10
CA VAL A 171 7.96 -39.98 -8.60
C VAL A 171 6.65 -39.27 -8.29
N PHE A 172 5.51 -39.95 -8.48
CA PHE A 172 4.20 -39.39 -8.18
C PHE A 172 4.05 -39.06 -6.68
N ASN A 173 4.48 -39.97 -5.80
CA ASN A 173 4.47 -39.72 -4.36
C ASN A 173 5.37 -38.54 -3.97
N LEU A 174 6.56 -38.42 -4.57
CA LEU A 174 7.45 -37.28 -4.33
C LEU A 174 6.86 -35.95 -4.82
N ILE A 175 6.13 -35.95 -5.94
CA ILE A 175 5.45 -34.76 -6.43
C ILE A 175 4.38 -34.32 -5.43
N ASN A 176 3.52 -35.24 -4.98
CA ASN A 176 2.48 -34.93 -4.01
C ASN A 176 3.07 -34.42 -2.68
N ASP A 177 4.11 -35.08 -2.15
CA ASP A 177 4.81 -34.63 -0.94
C ASP A 177 5.41 -33.22 -1.09
N THR A 178 5.82 -32.84 -2.31
CA THR A 178 6.37 -31.51 -2.58
C THR A 178 5.28 -30.46 -2.66
N ASP A 179 4.15 -30.77 -3.31
CA ASP A 179 2.99 -29.90 -3.38
C ASP A 179 2.38 -29.65 -1.99
N ASP A 180 2.27 -30.69 -1.16
CA ASP A 180 1.79 -30.56 0.22
C ASP A 180 2.67 -29.63 1.06
N LYS A 181 4.01 -29.75 0.91
CA LYS A 181 4.97 -28.86 1.60
C LYS A 181 4.93 -27.42 1.08
N LEU A 182 4.66 -27.22 -0.20
CA LEU A 182 4.50 -25.88 -0.77
C LEU A 182 3.23 -25.21 -0.23
N ASN A 183 2.12 -25.95 -0.17
CA ASN A 183 0.88 -25.45 0.41
C ASN A 183 1.07 -25.09 1.89
N GLU A 184 1.74 -25.95 2.67
CA GLU A 184 2.04 -25.64 4.08
C GLU A 184 2.95 -24.41 4.23
N TYR A 185 3.90 -24.21 3.31
CA TYR A 185 4.75 -23.03 3.31
C TYR A 185 3.96 -21.74 3.03
N ASP A 186 3.06 -21.76 2.04
CA ASP A 186 2.23 -20.62 1.67
C ASP A 186 1.25 -20.25 2.79
N ASP A 187 0.62 -21.24 3.44
CA ASP A 187 -0.25 -21.02 4.61
C ASP A 187 0.52 -20.42 5.80
N ASN A 188 1.75 -20.90 6.04
CA ASN A 188 2.63 -20.35 7.07
C ASN A 188 3.11 -18.93 6.75
N LEU A 189 3.28 -18.59 5.47
CA LEU A 189 3.68 -17.26 5.05
C LEU A 189 2.52 -16.28 5.20
N PHE A 190 1.31 -16.69 4.78
CA PHE A 190 0.09 -15.90 4.96
C PHE A 190 -0.22 -15.62 6.43
N THR A 191 -0.09 -16.62 7.31
CA THR A 191 -0.31 -16.44 8.76
C THR A 191 0.70 -15.47 9.36
N LYS A 192 1.98 -15.55 8.99
CA LYS A 192 3.01 -14.59 9.44
C LYS A 192 2.75 -13.17 8.97
N GLU A 193 2.33 -12.99 7.71
CA GLU A 193 1.99 -11.66 7.18
C GLU A 193 0.78 -11.07 7.90
N LYS A 194 -0.24 -11.89 8.18
CA LYS A 194 -1.40 -11.47 8.97
C LYS A 194 -0.99 -11.07 10.40
N ASP A 195 -0.15 -11.85 11.06
CA ASP A 195 0.32 -11.54 12.41
C ASP A 195 1.13 -10.23 12.44
N LEU A 196 1.96 -9.97 11.42
CA LEU A 196 2.68 -8.70 11.27
C LEU A 196 1.72 -7.52 11.10
N TYR A 197 0.70 -7.67 10.25
CA TYR A 197 -0.31 -6.65 10.04
C TYR A 197 -1.08 -6.34 11.34
N ASP A 198 -1.49 -7.37 12.07
CA ASP A 198 -2.21 -7.22 13.33
C ASP A 198 -1.34 -6.54 14.41
N LEU A 199 -0.04 -6.86 14.46
CA LEU A 199 0.92 -6.21 15.35
C LEU A 199 1.15 -4.73 14.98
N GLU A 200 1.27 -4.41 13.69
CA GLU A 200 1.43 -3.04 13.22
C GLU A 200 0.18 -2.21 13.51
N HIS A 201 -1.01 -2.77 13.25
CA HIS A 201 -2.27 -2.13 13.57
C HIS A 201 -2.42 -1.87 15.08
N ARG A 202 -2.05 -2.84 15.93
CA ARG A 202 -2.08 -2.69 17.39
C ARG A 202 -1.11 -1.60 17.86
N LYS A 203 0.07 -1.51 17.26
CA LYS A 203 1.05 -0.46 17.55
C LYS A 203 0.50 0.93 17.21
N ASP A 204 -0.14 1.08 16.05
CA ASP A 204 -0.74 2.35 15.65
C ASP A 204 -1.85 2.80 16.60
N ILE A 205 -2.74 1.88 17.01
CA ILE A 205 -3.78 2.16 18.01
C ILE A 205 -3.16 2.61 19.33
N LEU A 206 -2.12 1.92 19.81
CA LEU A 206 -1.44 2.30 21.04
C LEU A 206 -0.80 3.69 20.94
N MET A 207 -0.13 3.99 19.82
CA MET A 207 0.50 5.28 19.59
C MET A 207 -0.54 6.42 19.53
N GLU A 208 -1.69 6.19 18.90
CA GLU A 208 -2.80 7.14 18.89
C GLU A 208 -3.40 7.32 20.30
N SER A 209 -3.53 6.24 21.07
CA SER A 209 -4.00 6.31 22.45
C SER A 209 -3.05 7.09 23.37
N GLU A 210 -1.73 6.90 23.26
CA GLU A 210 -0.74 7.66 24.02
C GLU A 210 -0.76 9.14 23.67
N PHE A 211 -0.91 9.46 22.38
CA PHE A 211 -1.04 10.84 21.92
C PHE A 211 -2.29 11.52 22.49
N ASN A 212 -3.43 10.82 22.48
CA ASN A 212 -4.68 11.33 23.05
C ASN A 212 -4.58 11.53 24.56
N VAL A 213 -3.98 10.59 25.29
CA VAL A 213 -3.75 10.73 26.74
C VAL A 213 -2.83 11.92 27.04
N ALA A 214 -1.81 12.16 26.23
CA ALA A 214 -0.94 13.32 26.39
C ALA A 214 -1.68 14.66 26.13
N ASP A 215 -2.53 14.74 25.09
CA ASP A 215 -3.35 15.94 24.83
C ASP A 215 -4.35 16.19 25.95
N ASP A 216 -5.03 15.13 26.42
CA ASP A 216 -6.00 15.23 27.53
C ASP A 216 -5.34 15.68 28.84
N LEU A 217 -4.14 15.17 29.14
CA LEU A 217 -3.37 15.57 30.32
C LEU A 217 -2.91 17.03 30.22
N MET A 218 -2.51 17.48 29.02
CA MET A 218 -2.15 18.87 28.75
C MET A 218 -3.36 19.81 28.89
N ARG A 219 -4.55 19.40 28.41
CA ARG A 219 -5.80 20.14 28.58
C ARG A 219 -6.20 20.25 30.04
N CYS A 220 -6.20 19.14 30.79
CA CYS A 220 -6.52 19.12 32.21
C CYS A 220 -5.57 20.04 33.01
N THR A 221 -4.26 19.99 32.70
CA THR A 221 -3.26 20.86 33.35
C THR A 221 -3.53 22.34 33.04
N ARG A 222 -3.88 22.67 31.79
CA ARG A 222 -4.23 24.04 31.40
C ARG A 222 -5.47 24.55 32.12
N ASP A 223 -6.50 23.71 32.25
CA ASP A 223 -7.76 24.08 32.88
C ASP A 223 -7.59 24.22 34.41
N MET A 224 -6.80 23.36 35.06
CA MET A 224 -6.42 23.54 36.47
C MET A 224 -5.65 24.83 36.72
N ASN A 225 -4.71 25.18 35.84
CA ASN A 225 -3.99 26.45 35.93
C ASN A 225 -4.93 27.67 35.75
N ARG A 226 -5.99 27.56 34.95
CA ARG A 226 -7.03 28.60 34.85
C ARG A 226 -7.84 28.71 36.14
N VAL A 227 -8.16 27.59 36.78
CA VAL A 227 -8.85 27.58 38.07
C VAL A 227 -7.99 28.25 39.15
N TYR A 228 -6.70 27.91 39.25
CA TYR A 228 -5.81 28.54 40.24
C TYR A 228 -5.71 30.05 40.05
N LYS A 229 -5.52 30.53 38.81
CA LYS A 229 -5.55 31.98 38.51
C LYS A 229 -6.90 32.62 38.79
N GLY A 230 -8.00 31.90 38.56
CA GLY A 230 -9.34 32.35 38.89
C GLY A 230 -9.51 32.57 40.39
N ILE A 231 -8.98 31.66 41.21
CA ILE A 231 -8.97 31.78 42.67
C ILE A 231 -8.12 32.97 43.11
N GLU A 232 -6.91 33.16 42.55
CA GLU A 232 -6.06 34.34 42.81
C GLU A 232 -6.82 35.64 42.54
N ASN A 233 -7.42 35.75 41.36
CA ASN A 233 -8.17 36.95 40.98
C ASN A 233 -9.35 37.22 41.95
N LEU A 234 -10.05 36.18 42.40
CA LEU A 234 -11.16 36.34 43.34
C LEU A 234 -10.67 36.78 44.73
N VAL A 235 -9.52 36.27 45.18
CA VAL A 235 -8.89 36.69 46.44
C VAL A 235 -8.52 38.17 46.40
N ASP A 236 -7.94 38.61 45.27
CA ASP A 236 -7.60 40.03 45.03
C ASP A 236 -8.85 40.92 45.01
N ILE A 237 -9.91 40.50 44.31
CA ILE A 237 -11.18 41.26 44.21
C ILE A 237 -11.86 41.38 45.57
N CYS A 238 -11.95 40.29 46.33
CA CYS A 238 -12.62 40.26 47.62
C CYS A 238 -11.78 40.87 48.76
N LYS A 239 -10.49 41.18 48.49
CA LYS A 239 -9.51 41.61 49.49
C LYS A 239 -9.57 40.69 50.71
N ALA A 240 -9.50 39.38 50.48
CA ALA A 240 -9.43 38.41 51.56
C ALA A 240 -8.06 38.54 52.25
N ASP A 241 -8.03 38.45 53.58
CA ASP A 241 -6.78 38.52 54.32
C ASP A 241 -6.07 37.16 54.23
N VAL A 242 -5.03 37.13 53.41
CA VAL A 242 -4.21 35.94 53.11
C VAL A 242 -2.87 35.97 53.82
N SER A 243 -2.59 37.00 54.62
CA SER A 243 -1.36 37.18 55.41
C SER A 243 -1.00 35.95 56.26
N PRO A 244 -1.93 35.32 57.02
CA PRO A 244 -1.60 34.12 57.79
C PRO A 244 -1.31 32.88 56.93
N LEU A 245 -1.79 32.85 55.69
CA LEU A 245 -1.49 31.77 54.73
C LEU A 245 -0.11 31.98 54.09
N LEU A 246 0.25 33.23 53.79
CA LEU A 246 1.56 33.60 53.25
C LEU A 246 2.69 33.31 54.25
N ASP A 247 2.46 33.55 55.56
CA ASP A 247 3.42 33.21 56.61
C ASP A 247 3.67 31.70 56.74
N MET A 248 2.67 30.86 56.46
CA MET A 248 2.82 29.39 56.45
C MET A 248 3.42 28.84 55.16
N LEU A 249 3.20 29.51 54.01
CA LEU A 249 3.62 29.05 52.69
C LEU A 249 4.98 29.62 52.24
N GLY A 250 5.50 30.62 52.95
CA GLY A 250 6.78 31.28 52.63
C GLY A 250 6.73 32.03 51.30
N ASP A 251 7.81 31.98 50.51
CA ASP A 251 7.97 32.70 49.22
C ASP A 251 6.98 32.27 48.10
N LYS A 252 6.11 31.29 48.35
CA LYS A 252 5.10 30.84 47.38
C LYS A 252 3.79 31.61 47.57
N SER A 253 3.79 32.86 47.11
CA SER A 253 2.59 33.73 47.16
C SER A 253 1.50 33.37 46.14
N THR A 254 1.72 32.36 45.29
CA THR A 254 0.80 31.95 44.22
C THR A 254 -0.03 30.72 44.59
N VAL A 255 -1.23 30.63 44.00
CA VAL A 255 -2.13 29.49 44.12
C VAL A 255 -1.60 28.34 43.25
N THR A 256 -1.42 27.19 43.87
CA THR A 256 -0.88 25.96 43.31
C THR A 256 -1.76 24.77 43.73
N SER A 257 -1.49 23.60 43.17
CA SER A 257 -2.23 22.37 43.49
C SER A 257 -2.22 21.97 44.96
N PHE A 258 -1.25 22.46 45.75
CA PHE A 258 -1.08 22.08 47.14
C PHE A 258 -1.77 23.04 48.11
N ASN A 259 -2.02 24.29 47.71
CA ASN A 259 -2.52 25.34 48.61
C ASN A 259 -3.89 25.91 48.19
N PHE A 260 -4.42 25.57 47.01
CA PHE A 260 -5.68 26.15 46.51
C PHE A 260 -6.87 26.00 47.48
N LEU A 261 -6.93 24.90 48.23
CA LEU A 261 -8.00 24.65 49.20
C LEU A 261 -7.98 25.67 50.35
N LEU A 262 -6.78 26.06 50.80
CA LEU A 262 -6.60 27.03 51.87
C LEU A 262 -6.98 28.45 51.42
N PHE A 263 -6.63 28.81 50.19
CA PHE A 263 -7.07 30.08 49.58
C PHE A 263 -8.60 30.13 49.43
N LEU A 264 -9.24 29.02 49.04
CA LEU A 264 -10.70 28.94 48.97
C LEU A 264 -11.36 29.12 50.33
N GLN A 265 -10.81 28.55 51.41
CA GLN A 265 -11.33 28.72 52.77
C GLN A 265 -11.22 30.18 53.27
N ALA A 266 -10.10 30.85 52.98
CA ALA A 266 -9.92 32.27 53.31
C ALA A 266 -10.92 33.15 52.52
N LEU A 267 -11.12 32.82 51.24
CA LEU A 267 -12.06 33.49 50.36
C LEU A 267 -13.52 33.27 50.83
N GLU A 268 -13.88 32.05 51.22
CA GLU A 268 -15.19 31.71 51.79
C GLU A 268 -15.46 32.48 53.08
N SER A 269 -14.51 32.50 54.00
CA SER A 269 -14.61 33.26 55.26
C SER A 269 -14.83 34.75 55.00
N ARG A 270 -14.13 35.31 54.00
CA ARG A 270 -14.27 36.70 53.59
C ARG A 270 -15.62 36.99 52.94
N ILE A 271 -16.09 36.11 52.05
CA ILE A 271 -17.41 36.24 51.41
C ILE A 271 -18.51 36.20 52.47
N ASN A 272 -18.45 35.26 53.42
CA ASN A 272 -19.43 35.16 54.50
C ASN A 272 -19.47 36.42 55.37
N LEU A 273 -18.31 37.00 55.67
CA LEU A 273 -18.20 38.30 56.35
C LEU A 273 -18.81 39.44 55.51
N LEU A 274 -18.50 39.51 54.21
CA LEU A 274 -19.05 40.51 53.32
C LEU A 274 -20.58 40.40 53.23
N MET A 275 -21.10 39.18 53.06
CA MET A 275 -22.53 38.88 53.02
C MET A 275 -23.23 39.22 54.36
N GLY A 276 -22.56 39.03 55.49
CA GLY A 276 -23.07 39.43 56.81
C GLY A 276 -22.99 40.94 57.11
N SER A 277 -22.06 41.66 56.46
CA SER A 277 -21.84 43.10 56.67
C SER A 277 -22.71 44.03 55.81
N VAL A 278 -23.41 43.46 54.83
CA VAL A 278 -24.40 44.20 54.04
C VAL A 278 -25.65 44.36 54.92
N PRO A 279 -26.04 45.59 55.35
CA PRO A 279 -27.37 45.77 55.91
C PRO A 279 -28.38 45.28 54.88
N LYS A 280 -29.49 44.65 55.31
CA LYS A 280 -30.59 44.22 54.42
C LYS A 280 -31.12 45.43 53.64
N ILE A 281 -30.45 45.81 52.57
CA ILE A 281 -30.96 46.69 51.54
C ILE A 281 -31.90 45.77 50.78
N SER A 282 -33.19 45.97 51.00
CA SER A 282 -34.22 45.51 50.10
C SER A 282 -33.94 46.12 48.73
N PHE A 283 -33.08 45.48 47.94
CA PHE A 283 -33.02 45.74 46.51
C PHE A 283 -34.38 45.32 45.96
N GLN A 284 -35.24 46.31 45.73
CA GLN A 284 -36.31 46.17 44.75
C GLN A 284 -35.61 45.91 43.42
N ILE A 285 -35.55 44.63 43.06
CA ILE A 285 -35.22 44.21 41.69
C ILE A 285 -36.34 44.78 40.83
N SER A 286 -36.11 45.92 40.18
CA SER A 286 -36.95 46.32 39.05
C SER A 286 -36.69 45.31 37.94
N ASP A 287 -37.73 44.57 37.57
CA ASP A 287 -37.80 43.60 36.47
C ASP A 287 -37.35 44.17 35.11
N ARG A 288 -36.04 44.25 34.87
CA ARG A 288 -35.50 44.53 33.52
C ARG A 288 -34.27 43.70 33.14
N PHE A 289 -34.27 42.41 33.49
CA PHE A 289 -33.47 41.42 32.76
C PHE A 289 -34.39 40.37 32.12
N LYS A 290 -34.63 40.53 30.81
CA LYS A 290 -35.20 39.48 29.98
C LYS A 290 -34.18 38.33 29.87
N PRO A 291 -34.52 37.08 30.23
CA PRO A 291 -33.67 35.94 29.93
C PRO A 291 -33.84 35.60 28.44
N SER A 292 -32.86 35.93 27.61
CA SER A 292 -32.68 35.24 26.33
C SER A 292 -31.67 34.14 26.54
N LYS A 293 -32.16 32.94 26.82
CA LYS A 293 -31.69 31.68 26.22
C LYS A 293 -32.56 30.54 26.73
N LYS A 294 -33.36 30.00 25.80
CA LYS A 294 -34.08 28.74 25.94
C LYS A 294 -33.06 27.63 26.26
N VAL A 295 -33.29 26.92 27.35
CA VAL A 295 -32.79 25.56 27.53
C VAL A 295 -33.48 24.70 26.47
N GLY A 296 -32.75 24.39 25.40
CA GLY A 296 -33.16 23.43 24.41
C GLY A 296 -32.89 22.03 24.94
N ASN A 297 -33.96 21.34 25.34
CA ASN A 297 -33.99 19.89 25.48
C ASN A 297 -33.39 19.26 24.21
N ARG A 298 -32.31 18.48 24.37
CA ARG A 298 -31.86 17.54 23.35
C ARG A 298 -32.98 16.52 23.14
N LYS A 299 -33.79 16.75 22.09
CA LYS A 299 -34.51 15.69 21.41
C LYS A 299 -33.57 15.12 20.36
N GLU A 300 -33.43 13.81 20.38
CA GLU A 300 -32.91 13.00 19.30
C GLU A 300 -33.65 13.38 18.00
N SER A 301 -32.89 13.69 16.96
CA SER A 301 -33.43 13.84 15.61
C SER A 301 -32.40 13.37 14.59
N GLY A 302 -32.71 12.22 14.01
CA GLY A 302 -32.63 11.92 12.59
C GLY A 302 -31.37 12.34 11.84
N VAL A 303 -30.62 11.33 11.41
CA VAL A 303 -29.73 11.39 10.24
C VAL A 303 -30.51 11.97 9.06
N THR A 304 -30.16 13.18 8.64
CA THR A 304 -30.48 13.70 7.30
C THR A 304 -29.21 13.73 6.48
N ILE A 305 -29.13 12.81 5.53
CA ILE A 305 -28.17 12.83 4.43
C ILE A 305 -28.45 14.10 3.63
N VAL A 306 -27.47 15.02 3.59
CA VAL A 306 -27.51 16.18 2.70
C VAL A 306 -26.75 15.78 1.45
N GLU A 307 -27.48 15.60 0.34
CA GLU A 307 -26.91 15.54 -1.00
C GLU A 307 -26.30 16.91 -1.34
N ASP A 308 -24.97 16.98 -1.43
CA ASP A 308 -24.28 18.12 -2.01
C ASP A 308 -24.52 18.15 -3.52
N ARG A 309 -25.53 18.91 -3.95
CA ARG A 309 -25.67 19.34 -5.34
C ARG A 309 -24.54 20.30 -5.68
N VAL A 310 -23.53 19.78 -6.37
CA VAL A 310 -22.49 20.57 -7.05
C VAL A 310 -23.16 21.45 -8.10
N THR A 311 -23.33 22.74 -7.81
CA THR A 311 -23.64 23.75 -8.84
C THR A 311 -22.34 24.29 -9.40
N ILE A 312 -22.12 24.04 -10.70
CA ILE A 312 -20.99 24.56 -11.46
C ILE A 312 -21.16 26.08 -11.58
N SER A 313 -20.44 26.84 -10.76
CA SER A 313 -20.31 28.28 -10.94
C SER A 313 -19.54 28.58 -12.22
N LEU A 314 -20.06 29.52 -13.03
CA LEU A 314 -19.46 29.96 -14.29
C LEU A 314 -17.95 30.25 -14.19
N PRO A 315 -17.14 29.92 -15.21
CA PRO A 315 -15.70 30.12 -15.18
C PRO A 315 -15.32 31.61 -15.23
N CYS A 316 -14.29 31.95 -14.45
CA CYS A 316 -13.65 33.27 -14.40
C CYS A 316 -13.22 33.76 -15.80
N PRO A 317 -13.56 35.00 -16.20
CA PRO A 317 -13.23 35.55 -17.52
C PRO A 317 -11.72 35.73 -17.77
N ILE A 318 -10.88 35.61 -16.74
CA ILE A 318 -9.41 35.70 -16.87
C ILE A 318 -8.80 34.34 -17.25
N CYS A 319 -9.51 33.23 -17.01
CA CYS A 319 -8.99 31.87 -17.22
C CYS A 319 -9.30 31.29 -18.60
N TYR A 320 -10.19 31.91 -19.38
CA TYR A 320 -10.64 31.38 -20.67
C TYR A 320 -9.59 31.50 -21.79
N GLY A 321 -8.72 32.51 -21.73
CA GLY A 321 -7.70 32.77 -22.75
C GLY A 321 -6.49 31.82 -22.71
N SER A 322 -6.26 31.10 -21.61
CA SER A 322 -5.09 30.22 -21.47
C SER A 322 -5.32 28.77 -21.91
N ILE A 323 -6.58 28.40 -22.23
CA ILE A 323 -6.97 27.03 -22.55
C ILE A 323 -7.00 26.77 -24.06
N GLN A 324 -7.07 27.80 -24.91
CA GLN A 324 -7.11 27.64 -26.37
C GLN A 324 -5.75 27.27 -26.99
N ASN A 325 -4.63 27.59 -26.34
CA ASN A 325 -3.29 27.29 -26.89
C ASN A 325 -2.76 25.87 -26.61
N ARG A 326 -3.59 24.96 -26.05
CA ARG A 326 -3.18 23.57 -25.76
C ARG A 326 -3.92 22.49 -26.56
N LYS A 327 -4.75 22.86 -27.54
CA LYS A 327 -5.44 21.89 -28.40
C LYS A 327 -4.88 21.92 -29.82
N SER A 328 -3.67 21.40 -29.99
CA SER A 328 -3.11 21.08 -31.31
C SER A 328 -1.99 20.05 -31.18
N THR A 329 -2.33 18.84 -30.75
CA THR A 329 -1.59 17.61 -31.09
C THR A 329 -2.36 16.40 -30.56
N LEU A 330 -3.34 15.94 -31.33
CA LEU A 330 -3.79 14.55 -31.31
C LEU A 330 -4.09 14.19 -32.77
N VAL A 331 -3.03 13.73 -33.42
CA VAL A 331 -3.08 13.04 -34.71
C VAL A 331 -3.67 11.66 -34.43
N ILE A 332 -4.75 11.34 -35.14
CA ILE A 332 -5.40 10.04 -35.14
C ILE A 332 -4.49 9.06 -35.90
N LEU A 333 -4.08 7.98 -35.25
CA LEU A 333 -3.68 6.72 -35.87
C LEU A 333 -4.80 5.71 -35.66
#